data_AF-A0A919TSM2-F1
#
_entry.id   AF-A0A919TSM2-F1
#
_cell.length_a   1.000
_cell.length_b   1.000
_cell.length_c   1.000
_cell.angle_alpha   90.00
_cell.angle_beta   90.00
_cell.angle_gamma   90.00
#
_symmetry.space_group_name_H-M   'P 1'
#
loop_
_entity.id
_entity.type
_entity.pdbx_description
1 polymer ?
#
loop_
_entity_poly.entity_id
_entity_poly.type
_entity_poly.pdbx_seq_one_letter_code
_entity_poly.pdbx_strand_id
1 'polypeptide(L)'
;MRARLPWILAGVAIVVVLAVIGVLLRPDARENVDVSAIDLPIGATTLPASRGLGAAPTPSTEASRTSAAPITRTTTTTTPRPTRTTAAPAVRTRIVEPANNSKVPWPFDAKFTVSPADATAVISLAICVADRCYLDGKLDIIDGQAAPYTVYLGSTKPEGTGVPWQLRLDRLAKADFDALVKTRDAAIAAGTWGVTASTPIGALNDTPVSTLTVTKQP
;
A
#
# COMPACT_ATOMS: atom_id res chain seq x y z
N MET A 1 -15.30 47.13 53.82
CA MET A 1 -15.38 47.44 52.38
C MET A 1 -14.03 47.07 51.76
N ARG A 2 -13.99 46.08 50.84
CA ARG A 2 -12.76 45.62 50.16
C ARG A 2 -12.68 46.29 48.79
N ALA A 3 -11.63 47.07 48.54
CA ALA A 3 -11.34 47.63 47.22
C ALA A 3 -10.47 46.67 46.40
N ARG A 4 -10.81 46.49 45.12
CA ARG A 4 -10.14 45.64 44.12
C ARG A 4 -9.29 46.51 43.18
N LEU A 5 -8.07 46.02 42.89
CA LEU A 5 -7.25 46.13 41.66
C LEU A 5 -6.82 47.53 41.12
N PRO A 6 -5.62 47.64 40.50
CA PRO A 6 -5.51 47.26 39.07
C PRO A 6 -4.22 46.52 38.64
N TRP A 7 -4.41 45.57 37.73
CA TRP A 7 -3.40 44.92 36.89
C TRP A 7 -3.34 45.63 35.53
N ILE A 8 -2.38 46.52 35.28
CA ILE A 8 -2.10 47.04 33.94
C ILE A 8 -0.59 47.31 33.81
N LEU A 9 0.26 46.28 33.69
CA LEU A 9 1.68 46.48 33.31
C LEU A 9 2.32 45.29 32.53
N ALA A 10 1.54 44.37 31.96
CA ALA A 10 2.08 43.21 31.23
C ALA A 10 1.93 43.29 29.69
N GLY A 11 1.64 44.46 29.13
CA GLY A 11 1.25 44.60 27.71
C GLY A 11 2.34 45.01 26.71
N VAL A 12 3.55 45.40 27.15
CA VAL A 12 4.50 46.11 26.26
C VAL A 12 5.67 45.26 25.78
N ALA A 13 5.93 44.09 26.36
CA ALA A 13 7.11 43.27 26.02
C ALA A 13 6.95 42.38 24.76
N ILE A 14 5.74 42.17 24.25
CA ILE A 14 5.47 41.15 23.20
C ILE A 14 5.63 41.71 21.76
N VAL A 15 5.56 43.03 21.56
CA VAL A 15 5.58 43.62 20.21
C VAL A 15 6.99 43.68 19.60
N VAL A 16 8.05 43.71 20.42
CA VAL A 16 9.43 43.87 19.90
C VAL A 16 10.01 42.55 19.33
N VAL A 17 9.57 41.38 19.82
CA VAL A 17 10.10 40.09 19.35
C VAL A 17 9.57 39.71 17.96
N LEU A 18 8.37 40.16 17.59
CA LEU A 18 7.77 39.86 16.29
C LEU A 18 8.38 40.67 15.12
N ALA A 19 9.06 41.78 15.40
CA ALA A 19 9.71 42.58 14.35
C ALA A 19 11.09 42.03 13.91
N VAL A 20 11.75 41.23 14.75
CA VAL A 20 13.09 40.68 14.44
C VAL A 20 13.01 39.39 13.60
N ILE A 21 11.93 38.61 13.71
CA ILE A 21 11.78 37.36 12.95
C ILE A 21 11.33 37.63 11.49
N GLY A 22 10.63 38.73 11.22
CA GLY A 22 10.15 39.09 9.89
C GLY A 22 11.23 39.55 8.88
N VAL A 23 12.45 39.86 9.35
CA VAL A 23 13.55 40.36 8.49
C VAL A 23 14.52 39.26 8.05
N LEU A 24 14.46 38.06 8.66
CA LEU A 24 15.33 36.93 8.31
C LEU A 24 14.74 35.98 7.25
N LEU A 25 13.54 36.26 6.74
CA LEU A 25 12.87 35.45 5.72
C LEU A 25 12.30 36.35 4.62
N ARG A 26 13.18 36.91 3.80
CA ARG A 26 12.83 37.22 2.41
C ARG A 26 13.82 36.63 1.41
N PRO A 27 13.31 36.23 0.24
CA PRO A 27 13.83 35.18 -0.60
C PRO A 27 14.53 35.74 -1.84
N ASP A 28 15.68 35.20 -2.22
CA ASP A 28 16.21 35.35 -3.58
C ASP A 28 17.28 34.29 -3.83
N ALA A 29 17.05 33.46 -4.85
CA ALA A 29 18.01 33.19 -5.93
C ALA A 29 17.56 31.95 -6.72
N ARG A 30 17.13 32.23 -7.95
CA ARG A 30 17.00 31.27 -9.04
C ARG A 30 18.38 30.86 -9.53
N GLU A 31 18.55 29.58 -9.85
CA GLU A 31 19.45 28.99 -10.86
C GLU A 31 18.92 27.56 -11.04
N ASN A 32 18.17 27.17 -12.09
CA ASN A 32 18.47 27.10 -13.52
C ASN A 32 19.76 26.34 -13.83
N VAL A 33 19.67 25.00 -13.88
CA VAL A 33 20.61 24.17 -14.65
C VAL A 33 19.80 23.20 -15.51
N ASP A 34 19.77 23.56 -16.79
CA ASP A 34 19.45 22.74 -17.94
C ASP A 34 20.59 21.74 -18.16
N VAL A 35 20.28 20.45 -18.30
CA VAL A 35 21.22 19.48 -18.89
C VAL A 35 20.47 18.73 -19.97
N SER A 36 20.49 19.34 -21.14
CA SER A 36 20.19 18.70 -22.41
C SER A 36 21.29 17.69 -22.81
N ALA A 37 20.84 16.58 -23.40
CA ALA A 37 21.48 15.79 -24.45
C ALA A 37 22.85 15.13 -24.18
N ILE A 38 22.84 13.79 -24.09
CA ILE A 38 23.86 12.97 -24.75
C ILE A 38 23.17 11.91 -25.60
N ASP A 39 23.44 12.05 -26.89
CA ASP A 39 23.04 11.24 -28.04
C ASP A 39 23.91 9.95 -28.12
N LEU A 40 23.24 8.82 -28.39
CA LEU A 40 23.57 7.59 -29.15
C LEU A 40 25.05 7.22 -29.50
N PRO A 41 25.37 5.91 -29.61
CA PRO A 41 25.10 5.23 -30.89
C PRO A 41 24.59 3.78 -30.83
N ILE A 42 23.89 3.50 -31.94
CA ILE A 42 23.39 2.24 -32.48
C ILE A 42 24.55 1.27 -32.74
N GLY A 43 24.35 -0.01 -32.42
CA GLY A 43 25.19 -1.12 -32.88
C GLY A 43 24.34 -2.34 -33.21
N ALA A 44 24.04 -2.52 -34.49
CA ALA A 44 23.42 -3.72 -35.04
C ALA A 44 24.47 -4.82 -35.30
N THR A 45 23.98 -6.04 -35.57
CA THR A 45 24.57 -7.12 -36.40
C THR A 45 24.90 -8.42 -35.62
N THR A 46 24.09 -9.46 -35.83
CA THR A 46 24.35 -10.73 -36.58
C THR A 46 23.73 -11.98 -35.94
N LEU A 47 22.93 -12.69 -36.75
CA LEU A 47 22.59 -14.11 -36.62
C LEU A 47 23.83 -15.00 -36.85
N PRO A 48 23.77 -16.26 -36.41
CA PRO A 48 23.80 -17.31 -37.42
C PRO A 48 22.71 -18.38 -37.25
N ALA A 49 22.22 -18.84 -38.40
CA ALA A 49 21.46 -20.06 -38.60
C ALA A 49 22.38 -21.28 -38.51
N SER A 50 21.83 -22.40 -38.03
CA SER A 50 22.34 -23.74 -38.34
C SER A 50 21.19 -24.68 -38.70
N ARG A 51 21.14 -25.01 -39.99
CA ARG A 51 20.43 -26.15 -40.58
C ARG A 51 21.03 -27.46 -40.08
N GLY A 52 20.19 -28.46 -39.84
CA GLY A 52 20.57 -29.87 -39.78
C GLY A 52 19.50 -30.74 -40.44
N LEU A 53 19.81 -31.27 -41.62
CA LEU A 53 19.06 -32.30 -42.35
C LEU A 53 19.35 -33.70 -41.78
N GLY A 54 18.42 -34.64 -41.98
CA GLY A 54 18.68 -36.09 -41.93
C GLY A 54 17.47 -36.88 -41.45
N ALA A 55 16.54 -37.28 -42.33
CA ALA A 55 16.54 -38.52 -43.13
C ALA A 55 15.90 -39.72 -42.38
N ALA A 56 14.75 -40.14 -42.90
CA ALA A 56 14.16 -41.47 -42.68
C ALA A 56 15.00 -42.56 -43.39
N PRO A 57 14.90 -43.83 -42.95
CA PRO A 57 14.14 -44.80 -43.75
C PRO A 57 13.38 -45.90 -42.94
N THR A 58 12.26 -46.39 -43.52
CA THR A 58 11.55 -47.68 -43.27
C THR A 58 12.30 -48.85 -43.93
N PRO A 59 12.01 -50.19 -43.75
CA PRO A 59 10.68 -50.86 -43.67
C PRO A 59 10.57 -52.23 -42.90
N SER A 60 9.38 -52.88 -43.02
CA SER A 60 9.03 -54.34 -43.01
C SER A 60 7.96 -54.77 -41.97
N THR A 61 6.70 -55.05 -42.38
CA THR A 61 6.04 -56.35 -42.75
C THR A 61 5.86 -57.29 -41.53
N GLU A 62 4.68 -57.75 -41.09
CA GLU A 62 3.71 -58.61 -41.79
C GLU A 62 2.34 -58.80 -41.06
N ALA A 63 1.29 -58.96 -41.88
CA ALA A 63 -0.03 -59.60 -41.77
C ALA A 63 -0.91 -59.69 -40.49
N SER A 64 -2.17 -59.28 -40.66
CA SER A 64 -3.32 -60.22 -40.58
C SER A 64 -4.53 -59.69 -41.35
N ARG A 65 -5.13 -60.56 -42.18
CA ARG A 65 -6.41 -60.35 -42.87
C ARG A 65 -7.53 -60.96 -42.03
N THR A 66 -8.64 -60.24 -41.82
CA THR A 66 -10.00 -60.82 -41.70
C THR A 66 -11.04 -59.82 -42.25
N SER A 67 -12.04 -60.38 -42.92
CA SER A 67 -13.05 -59.74 -43.77
C SER A 67 -14.20 -59.05 -43.01
N ALA A 68 -14.72 -57.99 -43.65
CA ALA A 68 -16.12 -57.53 -43.77
C ALA A 68 -16.96 -57.07 -42.54
N ALA A 69 -17.32 -55.77 -42.54
CA ALA A 69 -18.70 -55.26 -42.48
C ALA A 69 -18.70 -53.75 -42.86
N PRO A 70 -19.69 -53.22 -43.60
CA PRO A 70 -19.81 -51.78 -43.82
C PRO A 70 -20.33 -51.13 -42.54
N ILE A 71 -19.44 -50.61 -41.71
CA ILE A 71 -19.82 -49.71 -40.62
C ILE A 71 -20.17 -48.35 -41.22
N THR A 72 -21.47 -48.05 -41.25
CA THR A 72 -22.02 -46.71 -41.45
C THR A 72 -21.27 -45.74 -40.54
N ARG A 73 -20.43 -44.87 -41.12
CA ARG A 73 -19.83 -43.76 -40.39
C ARG A 73 -20.93 -42.77 -40.06
N THR A 74 -21.49 -42.87 -38.86
CA THR A 74 -22.10 -41.71 -38.23
C THR A 74 -20.97 -40.73 -37.92
N THR A 75 -20.84 -39.68 -38.71
CA THR A 75 -20.05 -38.51 -38.32
C THR A 75 -20.72 -37.89 -37.09
N THR A 76 -20.27 -38.28 -35.91
CA THR A 76 -20.54 -37.51 -34.69
C THR A 76 -19.75 -36.22 -34.82
N THR A 77 -20.43 -35.14 -35.20
CA THR A 77 -19.91 -33.79 -35.07
C THR A 77 -19.76 -33.50 -33.58
N THR A 78 -18.58 -33.75 -33.03
CA THR A 78 -18.24 -33.34 -31.67
C THR A 78 -18.02 -31.83 -31.70
N THR A 79 -19.08 -31.05 -31.49
CA THR A 79 -18.94 -29.62 -31.25
C THR A 79 -18.04 -29.44 -30.03
N PRO A 80 -16.87 -28.76 -30.15
CA PRO A 80 -16.04 -28.48 -28.99
C PRO A 80 -16.86 -27.66 -28.01
N ARG A 81 -17.10 -28.23 -26.82
CA ARG A 81 -17.72 -27.52 -25.71
C ARG A 81 -16.88 -26.27 -25.44
N PRO A 82 -17.47 -25.06 -25.41
CA PRO A 82 -16.70 -23.86 -25.11
C PRO A 82 -16.01 -24.07 -23.77
N THR A 83 -14.68 -23.99 -23.78
CA THR A 83 -13.87 -23.99 -22.57
C THR A 83 -14.33 -22.79 -21.76
N ARG A 84 -14.96 -23.04 -20.63
CA ARG A 84 -15.33 -21.99 -19.68
C ARG A 84 -14.03 -21.41 -19.15
N THR A 85 -13.62 -20.25 -19.68
CA THR A 85 -12.54 -19.47 -19.08
C THR A 85 -13.02 -19.00 -17.72
N THR A 86 -12.62 -19.71 -16.67
CA THR A 86 -12.80 -19.24 -15.30
C THR A 86 -11.92 -18.01 -15.14
N ALA A 87 -12.52 -16.82 -15.03
CA ALA A 87 -11.78 -15.60 -14.77
C ALA A 87 -10.94 -15.79 -13.51
N ALA A 88 -9.65 -15.44 -13.58
CA ALA A 88 -8.77 -15.50 -12.43
C ALA A 88 -9.36 -14.63 -11.30
N PRO A 89 -9.30 -15.08 -10.04
CA PRO A 89 -9.82 -14.31 -8.93
C PRO A 89 -9.17 -12.94 -8.89
N ALA A 90 -10.00 -11.88 -8.79
CA ALA A 90 -9.51 -10.52 -8.72
C ALA A 90 -8.67 -10.33 -7.44
N VAL A 91 -7.40 -9.94 -7.62
CA VAL A 91 -6.51 -9.59 -6.51
C VAL A 91 -7.03 -8.32 -5.85
N ARG A 92 -7.22 -8.37 -4.53
CA ARG A 92 -7.67 -7.22 -3.73
C ARG A 92 -6.56 -6.79 -2.80
N THR A 93 -6.44 -5.49 -2.60
CA THR A 93 -5.53 -4.92 -1.61
C THR A 93 -5.98 -5.34 -0.22
N ARG A 94 -5.10 -5.97 0.56
CA ARG A 94 -5.41 -6.42 1.92
C ARG A 94 -4.16 -6.66 2.75
N ILE A 95 -4.35 -6.65 4.07
CA ILE A 95 -3.39 -7.19 5.02
C ILE A 95 -3.46 -8.72 4.93
N VAL A 96 -2.33 -9.39 4.72
CA VAL A 96 -2.24 -10.85 4.62
C VAL A 96 -1.64 -11.49 5.86
N GLU A 97 -0.74 -10.78 6.54
CA GLU A 97 -0.20 -11.19 7.83
C GLU A 97 -0.18 -9.96 8.74
N PRO A 98 -0.56 -10.11 10.02
CA PRO A 98 -1.07 -11.32 10.67
C PRO A 98 -2.48 -11.72 10.18
N ALA A 99 -2.94 -12.93 10.51
CA ALA A 99 -4.30 -13.35 10.19
C ALA A 99 -5.34 -12.64 11.09
N ASN A 100 -6.59 -12.56 10.64
CA ASN A 100 -7.63 -11.85 11.38
C ASN A 100 -7.87 -12.51 12.74
N ASN A 101 -8.06 -11.69 13.77
CA ASN A 101 -8.19 -12.05 15.18
C ASN A 101 -6.98 -12.79 15.77
N SER A 102 -5.79 -12.64 15.17
CA SER A 102 -4.57 -13.24 15.74
C SER A 102 -4.09 -12.49 16.98
N LYS A 103 -3.41 -13.23 17.86
CA LYS A 103 -2.62 -12.64 18.93
C LYS A 103 -1.21 -12.37 18.42
N VAL A 104 -0.73 -11.14 18.58
CA VAL A 104 0.54 -10.69 18.00
C VAL A 104 1.51 -10.21 19.07
N PRO A 105 2.82 -10.48 18.92
CA PRO A 105 3.84 -9.84 19.75
C PRO A 105 3.89 -8.34 19.46
N TRP A 106 4.57 -7.59 20.32
CA TRP A 106 4.80 -6.16 20.13
C TRP A 106 6.30 -5.87 20.04
N PRO A 107 6.78 -5.18 18.98
CA PRO A 107 6.10 -4.90 17.69
C PRO A 107 5.96 -6.16 16.82
N PHE A 108 5.24 -6.06 15.70
CA PHE A 108 5.16 -7.12 14.68
C PHE A 108 5.17 -6.57 13.26
N ASP A 109 5.58 -7.40 12.30
CA ASP A 109 5.56 -7.02 10.88
C ASP A 109 4.24 -7.42 10.23
N ALA A 110 3.61 -6.47 9.56
CA ALA A 110 2.47 -6.68 8.70
C ALA A 110 2.92 -6.85 7.24
N LYS A 111 2.30 -7.79 6.55
CA LYS A 111 2.48 -7.98 5.11
C LYS A 111 1.18 -7.69 4.38
N PHE A 112 1.30 -7.26 3.13
CA PHE A 112 0.18 -6.82 2.34
C PHE A 112 0.18 -7.46 0.95
N THR A 113 -1.00 -7.58 0.38
CA THR A 113 -1.20 -7.73 -1.06
C THR A 113 -1.76 -6.41 -1.57
N VAL A 114 -1.36 -5.98 -2.77
CA VAL A 114 -1.85 -4.77 -3.43
C VAL A 114 -2.53 -5.16 -4.74
N SER A 115 -3.72 -4.61 -4.98
CA SER A 115 -4.41 -4.78 -6.25
C SER A 115 -3.78 -3.90 -7.33
N PRO A 116 -3.80 -4.29 -8.61
CA PRO A 116 -3.31 -3.43 -9.69
C PRO A 116 -3.96 -2.05 -9.73
N ALA A 117 -5.22 -1.92 -9.29
CA ALA A 117 -5.94 -0.65 -9.23
C ALA A 117 -5.44 0.28 -8.10
N ASP A 118 -4.76 -0.27 -7.09
CA ASP A 118 -4.23 0.48 -5.95
C ASP A 118 -2.72 0.71 -6.04
N ALA A 119 -2.05 0.17 -7.06
CA ALA A 119 -0.59 0.25 -7.20
C ALA A 119 -0.05 1.68 -7.29
N THR A 120 -0.87 2.63 -7.72
CA THR A 120 -0.53 4.05 -7.84
C THR A 120 -1.27 4.94 -6.84
N ALA A 121 -2.07 4.36 -5.93
CA ALA A 121 -2.88 5.09 -4.97
C ALA A 121 -2.11 5.36 -3.68
N VAL A 122 -2.52 6.38 -2.92
CA VAL A 122 -2.03 6.58 -1.55
C VAL A 122 -2.81 5.66 -0.63
N ILE A 123 -2.18 4.56 -0.25
CA ILE A 123 -2.74 3.63 0.73
C ILE A 123 -2.14 3.95 2.10
N SER A 124 -2.97 4.34 3.06
CA SER A 124 -2.55 4.61 4.43
C SER A 124 -2.94 3.50 5.38
N LEU A 125 -2.07 3.20 6.33
CA LEU A 125 -2.36 2.34 7.46
C LEU A 125 -2.80 3.19 8.66
N ALA A 126 -3.99 2.91 9.17
CA ALA A 126 -4.49 3.43 10.42
C ALA A 126 -4.69 2.28 11.43
N ILE A 127 -4.44 2.58 12.70
CA ILE A 127 -4.57 1.63 13.80
C ILE A 127 -5.64 2.18 14.74
N CYS A 128 -6.78 1.50 14.82
CA CYS A 128 -7.91 1.91 15.64
C CYS A 128 -8.06 1.03 16.87
N VAL A 129 -8.35 1.64 18.01
CA VAL A 129 -8.67 0.97 19.27
C VAL A 129 -9.74 1.78 19.99
N ALA A 130 -10.82 1.10 20.40
CA ALA A 130 -12.04 1.78 20.85
C ALA A 130 -12.45 2.87 19.83
N ASP A 131 -12.74 4.08 20.28
CA ASP A 131 -13.20 5.21 19.44
C ASP A 131 -12.06 6.09 18.91
N ARG A 132 -10.82 5.59 18.90
CA ARG A 132 -9.63 6.34 18.47
C ARG A 132 -8.91 5.60 17.36
N CYS A 133 -8.54 6.32 16.30
CA CYS A 133 -7.67 5.82 15.24
C CYS A 133 -6.36 6.60 15.22
N TYR A 134 -5.26 5.93 14.96
CA TYR A 134 -3.94 6.55 14.85
C TYR A 134 -3.45 6.35 13.41
N LEU A 135 -3.10 7.44 12.74
CA LEU A 135 -2.45 7.37 11.44
C LEU A 135 -1.03 6.89 11.67
N ASP A 136 -0.77 5.65 11.27
CA ASP A 136 0.52 5.02 11.44
C ASP A 136 1.45 5.47 10.31
N GLY A 137 1.01 5.33 9.07
CA GLY A 137 1.78 5.80 7.92
C GLY A 137 1.16 5.50 6.57
N LYS A 138 1.95 5.73 5.51
CA LYS A 138 1.65 5.32 4.14
C LYS A 138 2.30 3.96 3.89
N LEU A 139 1.64 3.09 3.12
CA LEU A 139 2.32 1.93 2.55
C LEU A 139 3.22 2.37 1.41
N ASP A 140 4.47 1.93 1.43
CA ASP A 140 5.39 2.10 0.32
C ASP A 140 5.17 0.99 -0.70
N ILE A 141 4.68 1.38 -1.88
CA ILE A 141 4.38 0.47 -2.98
C ILE A 141 5.44 0.67 -4.05
N ILE A 142 6.20 -0.40 -4.32
CA ILE A 142 7.30 -0.43 -5.29
C ILE A 142 6.99 -1.56 -6.27
N ASP A 143 6.99 -1.25 -7.58
CA ASP A 143 6.66 -2.21 -8.64
C ASP A 143 5.34 -2.99 -8.41
N GLY A 144 4.34 -2.30 -7.83
CA GLY A 144 3.03 -2.87 -7.52
C GLY A 144 2.99 -3.78 -6.28
N GLN A 145 4.08 -3.86 -5.51
CA GLN A 145 4.16 -4.60 -4.26
C GLN A 145 4.33 -3.64 -3.08
N ALA A 146 3.58 -3.87 -2.01
CA ALA A 146 3.80 -3.12 -0.77
C ALA A 146 4.97 -3.73 0.02
N ALA A 147 5.87 -2.88 0.50
CA ALA A 147 6.90 -3.28 1.45
C ALA A 147 6.26 -3.79 2.75
N PRO A 148 6.90 -4.75 3.45
CA PRO A 148 6.53 -5.09 4.82
C PRO A 148 6.59 -3.84 5.71
N TYR A 149 5.68 -3.77 6.68
CA TYR A 149 5.55 -2.61 7.55
C TYR A 149 5.53 -3.07 9.01
N THR A 150 6.40 -2.53 9.85
CA THR A 150 6.42 -2.82 11.28
C THR A 150 5.36 -2.00 12.02
N VAL A 151 4.40 -2.70 12.63
CA VAL A 151 3.25 -2.10 13.32
C VAL A 151 3.52 -1.99 14.81
N TYR A 152 3.29 -0.79 15.35
CA TYR A 152 3.39 -0.50 16.79
C TYR A 152 2.01 -0.26 17.40
N LEU A 153 1.53 -1.22 18.19
CA LEU A 153 0.26 -1.08 18.92
C LEU A 153 0.48 -0.33 20.24
N GLY A 154 0.12 0.96 20.24
CA GLY A 154 0.27 1.85 21.39
C GLY A 154 1.67 2.42 21.56
N SER A 155 1.82 3.33 22.53
CA SER A 155 3.06 4.09 22.77
C SER A 155 4.07 3.34 23.66
N THR A 156 3.60 2.40 24.49
CA THR A 156 4.42 1.65 25.45
C THR A 156 4.00 0.18 25.59
N LYS A 157 4.88 -0.69 26.09
CA LYS A 157 4.49 -2.01 26.64
C LYS A 157 4.07 -1.80 28.11
N PRO A 158 2.89 -2.24 28.61
CA PRO A 158 1.86 -3.14 28.07
C PRO A 158 0.56 -2.44 27.63
N GLU A 159 0.64 -1.22 27.11
CA GLU A 159 -0.55 -0.42 26.79
C GLU A 159 -1.50 -1.17 25.82
N GLY A 160 -2.77 -1.31 26.20
CA GLY A 160 -3.79 -1.96 25.38
C GLY A 160 -3.58 -3.45 25.13
N THR A 161 -2.78 -4.16 25.94
CA THR A 161 -2.68 -5.62 25.91
C THR A 161 -4.04 -6.27 26.18
N GLY A 162 -4.37 -7.33 25.44
CA GLY A 162 -5.64 -8.05 25.59
C GLY A 162 -6.87 -7.34 25.01
N VAL A 163 -6.71 -6.11 24.50
CA VAL A 163 -7.76 -5.35 23.82
C VAL A 163 -7.69 -5.62 22.31
N PRO A 164 -8.82 -5.69 21.58
CA PRO A 164 -8.82 -5.74 20.13
C PRO A 164 -8.38 -4.40 19.51
N TRP A 165 -7.40 -4.47 18.62
CA TRP A 165 -6.93 -3.37 17.78
C TRP A 165 -7.31 -3.67 16.34
N GLN A 166 -7.89 -2.71 15.64
CA GLN A 166 -8.22 -2.80 14.23
C GLN A 166 -7.13 -2.10 13.41
N LEU A 167 -6.42 -2.85 12.58
CA LEU A 167 -5.63 -2.31 11.49
C LEU A 167 -6.54 -2.06 10.30
N ARG A 168 -6.37 -0.92 9.67
CA ARG A 168 -7.24 -0.44 8.61
C ARG A 168 -6.39 0.15 7.48
N LEU A 169 -6.65 -0.28 6.25
CA LEU A 169 -6.09 0.31 5.04
C LEU A 169 -7.11 1.21 4.37
N ASP A 170 -6.73 2.44 4.09
CA ASP A 170 -7.57 3.43 3.42
C ASP A 170 -6.90 3.93 2.15
N ARG A 171 -7.73 4.19 1.13
CA ARG A 171 -7.31 4.85 -0.10
C ARG A 171 -7.58 6.35 0.03
N LEU A 172 -6.59 7.15 0.34
CA LEU A 172 -6.78 8.58 0.55
C LEU A 172 -6.35 9.38 -0.68
N ALA A 173 -6.94 10.57 -0.87
CA ALA A 173 -6.31 11.56 -1.73
C ALA A 173 -5.01 12.04 -1.08
N LYS A 174 -4.01 12.39 -1.91
CA LYS A 174 -2.71 12.84 -1.40
C LYS A 174 -2.84 14.04 -0.45
N ALA A 175 -3.69 15.00 -0.79
CA ALA A 175 -3.90 16.20 0.04
C ALA A 175 -4.48 15.86 1.42
N ASP A 176 -5.42 14.91 1.49
CA ASP A 176 -6.03 14.49 2.76
C ASP A 176 -5.02 13.74 3.62
N PHE A 177 -4.26 12.83 3.02
CA PHE A 177 -3.17 12.14 3.72
C PHE A 177 -2.14 13.13 4.28
N ASP A 178 -1.67 14.08 3.46
CA ASP A 178 -0.69 15.09 3.88
C ASP A 178 -1.24 15.97 5.03
N ALA A 179 -2.54 16.31 5.01
CA ALA A 179 -3.20 17.06 6.07
C ALA A 179 -3.30 16.26 7.39
N LEU A 180 -3.59 14.96 7.30
CA LEU A 180 -3.61 14.07 8.46
C LEU A 180 -2.21 13.89 9.05
N VAL A 181 -1.18 13.73 8.22
CA VAL A 181 0.23 13.69 8.66
C VAL A 181 0.60 14.98 9.37
N LYS A 182 0.28 16.15 8.80
CA LYS A 182 0.54 17.43 9.46
C LYS A 182 -0.13 17.55 10.82
N THR A 183 -1.38 17.08 10.94
CA THR A 183 -2.14 17.09 12.20
C THR A 183 -1.50 16.15 13.23
N ARG A 184 -1.13 14.95 12.81
CA ARG A 184 -0.39 13.98 13.63
C ARG A 184 0.92 14.57 14.13
N ASP A 185 1.75 15.10 13.24
CA ASP A 185 3.08 15.58 13.57
C ASP A 185 3.02 16.79 14.52
N ALA A 186 2.03 17.67 14.35
CA ALA A 186 1.77 18.76 15.30
C ALA A 186 1.35 18.24 16.68
N ALA A 187 0.52 17.20 16.75
CA ALA A 187 0.12 16.56 18.01
C ALA A 187 1.28 15.81 18.68
N ILE A 188 2.16 15.18 17.91
CA ILE A 188 3.40 14.56 18.41
C ILE A 188 4.30 15.64 19.00
N ALA A 189 4.53 16.74 18.29
CA ALA A 189 5.35 17.86 18.76
C ALA A 189 4.78 18.51 20.03
N ALA A 190 3.45 18.52 20.18
CA ALA A 190 2.76 18.99 21.39
C ALA A 190 2.71 17.95 22.52
N GLY A 191 3.13 16.69 22.29
CA GLY A 191 3.03 15.60 23.26
C GLY A 191 1.60 15.13 23.54
N THR A 192 0.64 15.42 22.66
CA THR A 192 -0.78 15.08 22.83
C THR A 192 -1.24 13.89 22.00
N TRP A 193 -0.42 13.43 21.05
CA TRP A 193 -0.70 12.26 20.22
C TRP A 193 -0.83 10.99 21.07
N GLY A 194 -1.87 10.17 20.82
CA GLY A 194 -2.13 8.96 21.61
C GLY A 194 -2.94 9.19 22.89
N VAL A 195 -2.86 10.39 23.48
CA VAL A 195 -3.49 10.71 24.77
C VAL A 195 -4.82 11.41 24.58
N THR A 196 -4.81 12.56 23.89
CA THR A 196 -5.99 13.40 23.63
C THR A 196 -6.20 13.71 22.16
N ALA A 197 -5.18 13.53 21.32
CA ALA A 197 -5.25 13.67 19.87
C ALA A 197 -5.10 12.31 19.18
N SER A 198 -5.92 12.09 18.16
CA SER A 198 -5.92 10.92 17.30
C SER A 198 -6.39 11.32 15.89
N THR A 199 -6.23 10.45 14.91
CA THR A 199 -6.86 10.59 13.59
C THR A 199 -8.37 10.56 13.75
N PRO A 200 -9.10 11.59 13.27
CA PRO A 200 -10.56 11.58 13.28
C PRO A 200 -11.08 10.48 12.35
N ILE A 201 -11.97 9.61 12.84
CA ILE A 201 -12.56 8.54 12.02
C ILE A 201 -13.26 9.09 10.78
N GLY A 202 -13.96 10.23 10.89
CA GLY A 202 -14.62 10.88 9.76
C GLY A 202 -13.69 11.55 8.75
N ALA A 203 -12.38 11.59 9.01
CA ALA A 203 -11.37 12.01 8.03
C ALA A 203 -10.78 10.82 7.24
N LEU A 204 -11.09 9.59 7.65
CA LEU A 204 -10.85 8.38 6.86
C LEU A 204 -12.05 8.15 5.93
N ASN A 205 -11.89 7.33 4.90
CA ASN A 205 -13.02 6.96 4.04
C ASN A 205 -14.12 6.24 4.83
N ASP A 206 -15.35 6.19 4.35
CA ASP A 206 -16.36 5.33 5.00
C ASP A 206 -16.12 3.84 4.71
N THR A 207 -15.54 3.55 3.54
CA THR A 207 -15.25 2.19 3.08
C THR A 207 -13.74 1.95 3.01
N PRO A 208 -13.14 1.34 4.05
CA PRO A 208 -11.74 0.97 3.99
C PRO A 208 -11.49 -0.07 2.91
N VAL A 209 -10.28 -0.04 2.38
CA VAL A 209 -9.79 -1.03 1.40
C VAL A 209 -9.68 -2.40 2.06
N SER A 210 -9.23 -2.43 3.32
CA SER A 210 -9.11 -3.65 4.10
C SER A 210 -9.13 -3.32 5.60
N THR A 211 -9.69 -4.22 6.39
CA THR A 211 -9.66 -4.16 7.85
C THR A 211 -9.26 -5.50 8.42
N LEU A 212 -8.48 -5.46 9.49
CA LEU A 212 -8.00 -6.64 10.20
C LEU A 212 -8.02 -6.34 11.70
N THR A 213 -8.55 -7.26 12.51
CA THR A 213 -8.49 -7.16 13.96
C THR A 213 -7.35 -8.03 14.49
N VAL A 214 -6.61 -7.53 15.48
CA VAL A 214 -5.54 -8.25 16.17
C VAL A 214 -5.61 -7.97 17.67
N THR A 215 -5.00 -8.81 18.49
CA THR A 215 -4.87 -8.58 19.93
C THR A 215 -3.40 -8.60 20.32
N LYS A 216 -2.94 -7.52 20.98
CA LYS A 216 -1.58 -7.44 21.52
C LYS A 216 -1.37 -8.46 22.63
N GLN A 217 -0.29 -9.25 22.54
CA GLN A 217 0.16 -10.17 23.58
C GLN A 217 0.84 -9.42 24.74
N PRO A 218 0.75 -9.96 25.98
CA PRO A 218 1.42 -9.40 27.15
C PRO A 218 2.95 -9.33 27.06
#